data_AF-A0A2K8M9R3-F1
#
_entry.id   AF-A0A2K8M9R3-F1
#
_cell.length_a   1.000
_cell.length_b   1.000
_cell.length_c   1.000
_cell.angle_alpha   90.00
_cell.angle_beta   90.00
_cell.angle_gamma   90.00
#
_symmetry.space_group_name_H-M   'P 1'
#
loop_
_entity.id
_entity.type
_entity.pdbx_description
1 polymer ?
#
loop_
_entity_poly.entity_id
_entity_poly.type
_entity_poly.pdbx_seq_one_letter_code
_entity_poly.pdbx_strand_id
1 'polypeptide(L)'
;MQTRTNGAQCTSNFVYSNGTDVFLGQAAHCSGTGGSTETNGCSAGSLPLGTPVEIAGASKPGTLVYNSWLTMQSRHEADANTCQYNDLALVKIDPSDVSTVNPSLPFWGGPTGVNTTGTTQLATVLSYGNSELRGGITQLSPKQGASLGDTGGGWSHTVFTVTPGIPGDSGSGFLDRDGNALGVLSTLNLLPQPGTNGVGDLSRELAYANAHGGLGTVQLVPGTAKFRGPLI
;
A
#
# COMPACT_ATOMS: atom_id res chain seq x y z
N MET A 1 6.87 3.41 6.85
CA MET A 1 6.70 3.42 8.32
C MET A 1 5.99 2.13 8.73
N GLN A 2 6.00 1.69 9.98
CA GLN A 2 5.23 0.50 10.41
C GLN A 2 3.82 0.88 10.84
N THR A 3 2.84 0.04 10.51
CA THR A 3 1.50 0.02 11.11
C THR A 3 1.27 -1.29 11.85
N ARG A 4 0.50 -1.27 12.93
CA ARG A 4 -0.03 -2.49 13.55
C ARG A 4 -1.53 -2.40 13.73
N THR A 5 -2.23 -3.42 13.26
CA THR A 5 -3.69 -3.55 13.43
C THR A 5 -3.96 -4.86 14.15
N ASN A 6 -4.43 -4.80 15.40
CA ASN A 6 -4.72 -5.98 16.22
C ASN A 6 -3.56 -7.02 16.25
N GLY A 7 -2.33 -6.55 16.40
CA GLY A 7 -1.13 -7.39 16.44
C GLY A 7 -0.51 -7.73 15.07
N ALA A 8 -1.23 -7.57 13.96
CA ALA A 8 -0.68 -7.75 12.62
C ALA A 8 0.19 -6.55 12.22
N GLN A 9 1.46 -6.81 11.90
CA GLN A 9 2.41 -5.78 11.47
C GLN A 9 2.42 -5.64 9.94
N CYS A 10 2.33 -4.41 9.47
CA CYS A 10 2.47 -4.04 8.06
C CYS A 10 3.37 -2.81 7.87
N THR A 11 3.72 -2.54 6.63
CA THR A 11 4.40 -1.32 6.23
C THR A 11 3.40 -0.37 5.59
N SER A 12 3.39 0.89 6.01
CA SER A 12 2.58 1.94 5.39
C SER A 12 3.05 2.27 3.98
N ASN A 13 2.14 2.65 3.07
CA ASN A 13 2.49 3.15 1.73
C ASN A 13 2.71 4.67 1.71
N PHE A 14 1.70 5.41 1.26
CA PHE A 14 1.73 6.83 0.95
C PHE A 14 0.82 7.60 1.91
N VAL A 15 0.93 8.92 1.85
CA VAL A 15 0.03 9.85 2.54
C VAL A 15 -1.03 10.33 1.56
N TYR A 16 -2.27 10.41 2.03
CA TYR A 16 -3.41 10.89 1.26
C TYR A 16 -4.13 11.99 2.04
N SER A 17 -4.94 12.79 1.34
CA SER A 17 -5.82 13.77 1.97
C SER A 17 -7.10 13.95 1.17
N ASN A 18 -8.19 14.30 1.85
CA ASN A 18 -9.42 14.77 1.22
C ASN A 18 -9.64 16.29 1.38
N GLY A 19 -8.57 17.03 1.72
CA GLY A 19 -8.62 18.47 2.01
C GLY A 19 -9.00 18.81 3.45
N THR A 20 -9.60 17.88 4.20
CA THR A 20 -9.94 18.06 5.63
C THR A 20 -9.07 17.17 6.51
N ASP A 21 -8.97 15.90 6.15
CA ASP A 21 -8.27 14.87 6.89
C ASP A 21 -7.00 14.44 6.17
N VAL A 22 -6.04 13.92 6.95
CA VAL A 22 -4.81 13.30 6.46
C VAL A 22 -4.86 11.80 6.78
N PHE A 23 -4.55 11.00 5.78
CA PHE A 23 -4.57 9.54 5.86
C PHE A 23 -3.19 8.96 5.57
N LEU A 24 -2.88 7.86 6.25
CA LEU A 24 -1.78 6.98 5.92
C LEU A 24 -2.35 5.70 5.30
N GLY A 25 -1.87 5.32 4.14
CA GLY A 25 -2.31 4.06 3.52
C GLY A 25 -1.58 2.84 4.06
N GLN A 26 -2.28 1.72 4.07
CA GLN A 26 -1.74 0.37 4.28
C GLN A 26 -2.48 -0.61 3.34
N ALA A 27 -2.06 -1.87 3.30
CA ALA A 27 -2.85 -2.89 2.63
C ALA A 27 -4.12 -3.23 3.43
N ALA A 28 -5.24 -3.53 2.77
CA ALA A 28 -6.51 -3.85 3.41
C ALA A 28 -6.43 -5.17 4.18
N HIS A 29 -5.68 -6.15 3.67
CA HIS A 29 -5.43 -7.40 4.38
C HIS A 29 -4.65 -7.23 5.69
N CYS A 30 -4.03 -6.08 5.94
CA CYS A 30 -3.37 -5.80 7.23
C CYS A 30 -4.35 -5.73 8.40
N SER A 31 -5.65 -5.54 8.13
CA SER A 31 -6.73 -5.68 9.09
C SER A 31 -7.55 -6.97 8.90
N GLY A 32 -7.03 -7.92 8.11
CA GLY A 32 -7.68 -9.20 7.84
C GLY A 32 -7.84 -10.05 9.10
N THR A 33 -8.90 -10.85 9.14
CA THR A 33 -9.18 -11.80 10.24
C THR A 33 -9.03 -13.26 9.82
N GLY A 34 -8.75 -13.50 8.53
CA GLY A 34 -8.54 -14.82 7.95
C GLY A 34 -7.10 -15.31 8.01
N GLY A 35 -6.85 -16.48 7.42
CA GLY A 35 -5.50 -17.03 7.26
C GLY A 35 -4.66 -16.27 6.23
N SER A 36 -3.34 -16.47 6.25
CA SER A 36 -2.37 -15.78 5.37
C SER A 36 -2.57 -16.04 3.86
N THR A 37 -3.39 -17.00 3.48
CA THR A 37 -3.71 -17.35 2.09
C THR A 37 -5.03 -16.75 1.61
N GLU A 38 -5.82 -16.15 2.50
CA GLU A 38 -7.07 -15.49 2.16
C GLU A 38 -6.78 -14.09 1.59
N THR A 39 -6.72 -14.02 0.26
CA THR A 39 -6.34 -12.80 -0.48
C THR A 39 -7.48 -12.17 -1.27
N ASN A 40 -8.64 -12.84 -1.35
CA ASN A 40 -9.79 -12.32 -2.07
C ASN A 40 -10.62 -11.42 -1.15
N GLY A 41 -10.59 -10.11 -1.41
CA GLY A 41 -11.24 -9.11 -0.58
C GLY A 41 -12.77 -9.15 -0.59
N CYS A 42 -13.41 -9.83 -1.54
CA CYS A 42 -14.85 -10.01 -1.58
C CYS A 42 -15.35 -11.13 -0.65
N SER A 43 -14.46 -12.03 -0.19
CA SER A 43 -14.82 -13.15 0.70
C SER A 43 -14.04 -13.20 2.00
N ALA A 44 -12.81 -12.68 2.04
CA ALA A 44 -11.95 -12.72 3.21
C ALA A 44 -12.46 -11.78 4.32
N GLY A 45 -12.35 -12.22 5.57
CA GLY A 45 -12.78 -11.41 6.72
C GLY A 45 -11.81 -10.25 7.00
N SER A 46 -12.35 -9.12 7.49
CA SER A 46 -11.58 -7.97 7.97
C SER A 46 -12.19 -7.40 9.25
N LEU A 47 -11.35 -6.82 10.09
CA LEU A 47 -11.78 -5.96 11.20
C LEU A 47 -12.59 -4.77 10.66
N PRO A 48 -13.58 -4.27 11.42
CA PRO A 48 -14.47 -3.20 10.98
C PRO A 48 -13.77 -1.84 10.88
N LEU A 49 -14.41 -0.91 10.17
CA LEU A 49 -14.03 0.51 10.24
C LEU A 49 -14.15 1.02 11.68
N GLY A 50 -13.33 2.02 12.03
CA GLY A 50 -13.18 2.50 13.42
C GLY A 50 -12.13 1.74 14.23
N THR A 51 -11.56 0.64 13.68
CA THR A 51 -10.47 -0.09 14.33
C THR A 51 -9.25 0.83 14.55
N PRO A 52 -8.71 0.92 15.79
CA PRO A 52 -7.46 1.62 16.06
C PRO A 52 -6.28 0.96 15.34
N VAL A 53 -5.41 1.77 14.74
CA VAL A 53 -4.18 1.31 14.09
C VAL A 53 -3.00 2.01 14.72
N GLU A 54 -2.09 1.26 15.31
CA GLU A 54 -0.84 1.82 15.82
C GLU A 54 0.05 2.25 14.66
N ILE A 55 0.63 3.44 14.76
CA ILE A 55 1.49 4.03 13.74
C ILE A 55 2.84 4.31 14.38
N ALA A 56 3.90 3.69 13.88
CA ALA A 56 5.22 3.82 14.48
C ALA A 56 5.74 5.27 14.39
N GLY A 57 5.92 5.91 15.55
CA GLY A 57 6.36 7.31 15.66
C GLY A 57 5.22 8.32 15.84
N ALA A 58 3.96 7.89 15.78
CA ALA A 58 2.81 8.71 16.16
C ALA A 58 2.63 8.71 17.69
N SER A 59 2.10 9.81 18.25
CA SER A 59 1.77 9.91 19.68
C SER A 59 0.48 9.17 20.03
N LYS A 60 -0.39 8.93 19.05
CA LYS A 60 -1.65 8.20 19.22
C LYS A 60 -1.90 7.22 18.05
N PRO A 61 -2.76 6.20 18.26
CA PRO A 61 -3.24 5.39 17.17
C PRO A 61 -4.02 6.23 16.15
N GLY A 62 -3.87 5.90 14.87
CA GLY A 62 -4.80 6.31 13.84
C GLY A 62 -6.09 5.48 13.88
N THR A 63 -7.04 5.81 13.01
CA THR A 63 -8.32 5.10 12.89
C THR A 63 -8.49 4.55 11.47
N LEU A 64 -8.79 3.26 11.33
CA LEU A 64 -9.14 2.67 10.03
C LEU A 64 -10.48 3.26 9.54
N VAL A 65 -10.44 4.10 8.51
CA VAL A 65 -11.63 4.82 8.00
C VAL A 65 -12.06 4.36 6.61
N TYR A 66 -11.19 3.64 5.90
CA TYR A 66 -11.51 2.98 4.65
C TYR A 66 -10.75 1.66 4.54
N ASN A 67 -11.41 0.66 3.97
CA ASN A 67 -10.85 -0.65 3.66
C ASN A 67 -11.57 -1.17 2.42
N SER A 68 -10.83 -1.44 1.34
CA SER A 68 -11.38 -1.88 0.07
C SER A 68 -12.20 -3.16 0.19
N TRP A 69 -11.79 -4.13 1.02
CA TRP A 69 -12.47 -5.41 1.21
C TRP A 69 -13.85 -5.21 1.83
N LEU A 70 -13.93 -4.42 2.91
CA LEU A 70 -15.23 -4.06 3.52
C LEU A 70 -16.13 -3.32 2.53
N THR A 71 -15.56 -2.38 1.76
CA THR A 71 -16.33 -1.65 0.74
C THR A 71 -16.85 -2.58 -0.35
N MET A 72 -16.00 -3.46 -0.91
CA MET A 72 -16.40 -4.46 -1.91
C MET A 72 -17.50 -5.39 -1.39
N GLN A 73 -17.35 -5.91 -0.17
CA GLN A 73 -18.34 -6.79 0.47
C GLN A 73 -19.69 -6.09 0.66
N SER A 74 -19.68 -4.86 1.17
CA SER A 74 -20.91 -4.07 1.36
C SER A 74 -21.66 -3.77 0.07
N ARG A 75 -20.93 -3.77 -1.06
CA ARG A 75 -21.45 -3.49 -2.40
C ARG A 75 -21.78 -4.75 -3.19
N HIS A 76 -21.49 -5.92 -2.64
CA HIS A 76 -21.56 -7.18 -3.37
C HIS A 76 -20.77 -7.13 -4.69
N GLU A 77 -19.55 -6.60 -4.63
CA GLU A 77 -18.65 -6.54 -5.78
C GLU A 77 -18.49 -7.93 -6.40
N ALA A 78 -18.60 -7.99 -7.73
CA ALA A 78 -18.61 -9.21 -8.51
C ALA A 78 -17.49 -9.26 -9.55
N ASP A 79 -16.81 -8.14 -9.80
CA ASP A 79 -15.65 -8.12 -10.69
C ASP A 79 -14.48 -8.88 -10.05
N ALA A 80 -14.08 -9.99 -10.69
CA ALA A 80 -13.08 -10.90 -10.16
C ALA A 80 -11.71 -10.22 -9.95
N ASN A 81 -11.32 -9.29 -10.83
CA ASN A 81 -10.04 -8.60 -10.69
C ASN A 81 -10.07 -7.60 -9.53
N THR A 82 -11.16 -6.84 -9.39
CA THR A 82 -11.35 -5.91 -8.27
C THR A 82 -11.31 -6.69 -6.96
N CYS A 83 -12.05 -7.79 -6.85
CA CYS A 83 -12.05 -8.68 -5.68
C CYS A 83 -10.67 -9.26 -5.34
N GLN A 84 -9.86 -9.59 -6.35
CA GLN A 84 -8.59 -10.27 -6.16
C GLN A 84 -7.41 -9.32 -5.87
N TYR A 85 -7.50 -8.06 -6.31
CA TYR A 85 -6.32 -7.18 -6.38
C TYR A 85 -6.52 -5.80 -5.73
N ASN A 86 -7.75 -5.39 -5.41
CA ASN A 86 -7.96 -4.13 -4.69
C ASN A 86 -7.71 -4.32 -3.19
N ASP A 87 -6.60 -3.80 -2.70
CA ASP A 87 -6.12 -4.06 -1.36
C ASP A 87 -5.70 -2.77 -0.65
N LEU A 88 -6.36 -1.65 -0.96
CA LEU A 88 -6.10 -0.37 -0.30
C LEU A 88 -6.95 -0.19 0.96
N ALA A 89 -6.30 0.22 2.05
CA ALA A 89 -6.95 0.75 3.24
C ALA A 89 -6.35 2.11 3.64
N LEU A 90 -7.18 2.97 4.23
CA LEU A 90 -6.77 4.29 4.71
C LEU A 90 -6.99 4.41 6.22
N VAL A 91 -5.93 4.84 6.89
CA VAL A 91 -5.91 5.12 8.32
C VAL A 91 -5.88 6.62 8.51
N LYS A 92 -6.93 7.19 9.11
CA LYS A 92 -6.97 8.60 9.50
C LYS A 92 -5.96 8.84 10.62
N ILE A 93 -5.06 9.80 10.39
CA ILE A 93 -4.08 10.24 11.37
C ILE A 93 -4.78 11.05 12.47
N ASP A 94 -4.41 10.86 13.73
CA ASP A 94 -4.91 11.72 14.81
C ASP A 94 -4.46 13.16 14.56
N PRO A 95 -5.34 14.17 14.74
CA PRO A 95 -4.98 15.57 14.52
C PRO A 95 -3.71 16.03 15.23
N SER A 96 -3.35 15.47 16.40
CA SER A 96 -2.11 15.83 17.10
C SER A 96 -0.83 15.42 16.37
N ASP A 97 -0.91 14.44 15.48
CA ASP A 97 0.24 13.89 14.76
C ASP A 97 0.35 14.38 13.31
N VAL A 98 -0.67 15.09 12.79
CA VAL A 98 -0.67 15.57 11.38
C VAL A 98 0.57 16.41 11.05
N SER A 99 1.02 17.26 11.98
CA SER A 99 2.18 18.13 11.76
C SER A 99 3.53 17.39 11.65
N THR A 100 3.59 16.13 12.07
CA THR A 100 4.80 15.30 12.02
C THR A 100 4.82 14.37 10.81
N VAL A 101 3.73 14.32 10.03
CA VAL A 101 3.62 13.49 8.84
C VAL A 101 4.55 14.00 7.73
N ASN A 102 5.36 13.09 7.19
CA ASN A 102 6.16 13.33 6.01
C ASN A 102 5.65 12.43 4.86
N PRO A 103 5.10 13.01 3.76
CA PRO A 103 4.62 12.23 2.62
C PRO A 103 5.74 11.60 1.78
N SER A 104 7.00 11.85 2.14
CA SER A 104 8.15 11.37 1.40
C SER A 104 8.43 9.90 1.66
N LEU A 105 8.65 9.09 0.62
CA LEU A 105 9.14 7.73 0.83
C LEU A 105 10.56 7.78 1.42
N PRO A 106 10.84 7.04 2.52
CA PRO A 106 12.18 6.97 3.07
C PRO A 106 13.19 6.52 2.01
N PHE A 107 14.40 7.06 2.07
CA PHE A 107 15.49 6.87 1.10
C PHE A 107 15.26 7.49 -0.30
N TRP A 108 14.07 7.30 -0.89
CA TRP A 108 13.78 7.70 -2.28
C TRP A 108 13.32 9.15 -2.45
N GLY A 109 12.63 9.73 -1.47
CA GLY A 109 11.83 10.94 -1.69
C GLY A 109 10.57 10.64 -2.50
N GLY A 110 9.89 11.66 -3.04
CA GLY A 110 8.61 11.46 -3.75
C GLY A 110 7.50 10.91 -2.83
N PRO A 111 6.29 10.60 -3.31
CA PRO A 111 5.93 10.48 -4.71
C PRO A 111 5.79 11.83 -5.41
N THR A 112 5.97 11.85 -6.72
CA THR A 112 5.80 13.04 -7.57
C THR A 112 4.40 13.14 -8.20
N GLY A 113 3.65 12.05 -8.15
CA GLY A 113 2.31 11.91 -8.73
C GLY A 113 1.82 10.47 -8.59
N VAL A 114 0.67 10.17 -9.18
CA VAL A 114 0.14 8.80 -9.30
C VAL A 114 0.51 8.28 -10.69
N ASN A 115 1.01 7.05 -10.78
CA ASN A 115 1.16 6.39 -12.07
C ASN A 115 -0.22 5.95 -12.57
N THR A 116 -0.62 6.41 -13.75
CA THR A 116 -1.93 6.09 -14.35
C THR A 116 -1.80 5.25 -15.63
N THR A 117 -0.60 4.80 -15.96
CA THR A 117 -0.28 4.09 -17.20
C THR A 117 0.11 2.63 -16.98
N GLY A 118 0.13 2.18 -15.73
CA GLY A 118 0.60 0.86 -15.34
C GLY A 118 2.11 0.71 -15.51
N THR A 119 2.55 -0.53 -15.69
CA THR A 119 3.96 -0.86 -15.87
C THR A 119 4.18 -1.85 -17.01
N THR A 120 5.41 -1.88 -17.50
CA THR A 120 5.82 -2.77 -18.59
C THR A 120 6.93 -3.69 -18.12
N GLN A 121 7.12 -4.80 -18.83
CA GLN A 121 8.17 -5.75 -18.50
C GLN A 121 9.54 -5.07 -18.44
N LEU A 122 10.31 -5.37 -17.39
CA LEU A 122 11.61 -4.80 -17.05
C LEU A 122 11.63 -3.32 -16.64
N ALA A 123 10.47 -2.65 -16.58
CA ALA A 123 10.42 -1.30 -16.04
C ALA A 123 10.88 -1.28 -14.58
N THR A 124 11.72 -0.30 -14.22
CA THR A 124 12.23 -0.17 -12.86
C THR A 124 11.11 0.13 -11.88
N VAL A 125 11.16 -0.53 -10.72
CA VAL A 125 10.29 -0.25 -9.58
C VAL A 125 11.12 -0.04 -8.32
N LEU A 126 10.65 0.86 -7.46
CA LEU A 126 11.30 1.23 -6.20
C LEU A 126 10.30 1.06 -5.06
N SER A 127 10.76 0.59 -3.90
CA SER A 127 9.90 0.46 -2.72
C SER A 127 10.71 0.64 -1.44
N TYR A 128 10.01 0.74 -0.32
CA TYR A 128 10.62 0.76 1.00
C TYR A 128 9.83 -0.17 1.92
N GLY A 129 10.45 -1.29 2.31
CA GLY A 129 9.87 -2.26 3.24
C GLY A 129 10.38 -2.05 4.66
N ASN A 130 9.48 -2.11 5.66
CA ASN A 130 9.83 -1.93 7.06
C ASN A 130 9.36 -3.10 7.94
N SER A 131 9.41 -4.33 7.42
CA SER A 131 9.14 -5.54 8.21
C SER A 131 9.99 -5.63 9.48
N GLU A 132 9.35 -5.96 10.61
CA GLU A 132 10.03 -6.20 11.89
C GLU A 132 10.97 -7.41 11.85
N LEU A 133 10.72 -8.36 10.93
CA LEU A 133 11.56 -9.56 10.73
C LEU A 133 12.97 -9.22 10.25
N ARG A 134 13.20 -7.98 9.78
CA ARG A 134 14.54 -7.49 9.41
C ARG A 134 15.38 -7.11 10.63
N GLY A 135 14.87 -7.22 11.85
CA GLY A 135 15.64 -7.00 13.08
C GLY A 135 16.25 -5.60 13.21
N GLY A 136 15.62 -4.59 12.60
CA GLY A 136 16.12 -3.21 12.59
C GLY A 136 17.21 -2.91 11.55
N ILE A 137 17.54 -3.85 10.66
CA ILE A 137 18.53 -3.63 9.58
C ILE A 137 17.89 -2.78 8.46
N THR A 138 18.09 -1.46 8.53
CA THR A 138 17.49 -0.50 7.59
C THR A 138 18.15 -0.45 6.22
N GLN A 139 19.39 -0.96 6.08
CA GLN A 139 20.09 -1.04 4.80
C GLN A 139 19.38 -1.93 3.78
N LEU A 140 18.51 -2.84 4.23
CA LEU A 140 17.73 -3.74 3.38
C LEU A 140 16.31 -3.23 3.10
N SER A 141 15.94 -2.09 3.69
CA SER A 141 14.61 -1.51 3.56
C SER A 141 14.35 -0.86 2.20
N PRO A 142 15.28 -0.06 1.62
CA PRO A 142 15.16 0.37 0.25
C PRO A 142 15.20 -0.84 -0.69
N LYS A 143 14.21 -0.92 -1.57
CA LYS A 143 14.05 -1.97 -2.56
C LYS A 143 14.11 -1.35 -3.94
N GLN A 144 14.92 -1.94 -4.81
CA GLN A 144 14.87 -1.68 -6.23
C GLN A 144 14.69 -3.00 -6.97
N GLY A 145 14.00 -2.95 -8.09
CA GLY A 145 13.70 -4.12 -8.88
C GLY A 145 13.12 -3.79 -10.24
N ALA A 146 12.45 -4.79 -10.80
CA ALA A 146 11.84 -4.72 -12.11
C ALA A 146 10.41 -5.25 -12.08
N SER A 147 9.56 -4.65 -12.90
CA SER A 147 8.25 -5.17 -13.23
C SER A 147 8.36 -6.37 -14.19
N LEU A 148 7.47 -7.34 -14.02
CA LEU A 148 7.23 -8.44 -14.95
C LEU A 148 5.98 -8.17 -15.83
N GLY A 149 5.34 -7.01 -15.65
CA GLY A 149 4.16 -6.56 -16.38
C GLY A 149 2.89 -6.50 -15.51
N ASP A 150 1.85 -5.92 -16.11
CA ASP A 150 0.52 -5.83 -15.54
C ASP A 150 -0.21 -7.18 -15.57
N THR A 151 -1.00 -7.44 -14.54
CA THR A 151 -1.87 -8.61 -14.40
C THR A 151 -3.27 -8.16 -13.93
N GLY A 152 -4.24 -9.07 -13.93
CA GLY A 152 -5.59 -8.75 -13.43
C GLY A 152 -6.30 -7.63 -14.19
N GLY A 153 -6.08 -7.51 -15.50
CA GLY A 153 -6.65 -6.41 -16.30
C GLY A 153 -6.09 -5.03 -15.93
N GLY A 154 -4.87 -4.98 -15.37
CA GLY A 154 -4.22 -3.75 -14.91
C GLY A 154 -4.52 -3.38 -13.47
N TRP A 155 -5.20 -4.25 -12.70
CA TRP A 155 -5.40 -4.06 -11.26
C TRP A 155 -4.18 -4.43 -10.42
N SER A 156 -3.23 -5.18 -10.99
CA SER A 156 -2.00 -5.53 -10.30
C SER A 156 -0.80 -5.48 -11.22
N HIS A 157 0.37 -5.31 -10.63
CA HIS A 157 1.67 -5.36 -11.25
C HIS A 157 2.46 -6.48 -10.59
N THR A 158 2.97 -7.42 -11.39
CA THR A 158 3.88 -8.44 -10.85
C THR A 158 5.28 -7.86 -10.85
N VAL A 159 5.95 -7.83 -9.69
CA VAL A 159 7.28 -7.23 -9.55
C VAL A 159 8.27 -8.17 -8.88
N PHE A 160 9.53 -8.02 -9.23
CA PHE A 160 10.65 -8.67 -8.56
C PHE A 160 11.58 -7.61 -7.98
N THR A 161 12.01 -7.76 -6.73
CA THR A 161 12.94 -6.85 -6.05
C THR A 161 14.22 -7.58 -5.63
N VAL A 162 15.37 -6.91 -5.70
CA VAL A 162 16.68 -7.51 -5.36
C VAL A 162 16.67 -8.10 -3.95
N THR A 163 16.11 -7.37 -2.98
CA THR A 163 15.73 -7.94 -1.70
C THR A 163 14.25 -8.32 -1.75
N PRO A 164 13.89 -9.61 -1.64
CA PRO A 164 12.49 -10.02 -1.75
C PRO A 164 11.64 -9.40 -0.64
N GLY A 165 10.34 -9.27 -0.90
CA GLY A 165 9.35 -8.94 0.12
C GLY A 165 9.28 -10.08 1.14
N ILE A 166 9.07 -9.72 2.41
CA ILE A 166 8.88 -10.68 3.50
C ILE A 166 7.63 -10.30 4.31
N PRO A 167 7.06 -11.20 5.12
CA PRO A 167 5.93 -10.84 5.98
C PRO A 167 6.21 -9.57 6.78
N GLY A 168 5.24 -8.65 6.81
CA GLY A 168 5.41 -7.31 7.38
C GLY A 168 5.82 -6.21 6.38
N ASP A 169 6.30 -6.57 5.18
CA ASP A 169 6.45 -5.61 4.07
C ASP A 169 5.10 -5.34 3.38
N SER A 170 4.05 -6.13 3.65
CA SER A 170 2.67 -5.89 3.20
C SER A 170 2.26 -4.44 3.38
N GLY A 171 1.64 -3.85 2.35
CA GLY A 171 1.26 -2.45 2.33
C GLY A 171 2.35 -1.48 1.88
N SER A 172 3.59 -1.91 1.66
CA SER A 172 4.68 -1.03 1.18
C SER A 172 4.29 -0.33 -0.12
N GLY A 173 4.58 0.98 -0.21
CA GLY A 173 4.39 1.75 -1.43
C GLY A 173 5.44 1.40 -2.48
N PHE A 174 5.03 1.33 -3.74
CA PHE A 174 5.89 1.17 -4.91
C PHE A 174 5.87 2.43 -5.76
N LEU A 175 7.04 2.90 -6.17
CA LEU A 175 7.22 3.96 -7.16
C LEU A 175 7.69 3.37 -8.49
N ASP A 176 7.36 4.05 -9.59
CA ASP A 176 8.05 3.86 -10.86
C ASP A 176 9.41 4.58 -10.89
N ARG A 177 10.14 4.49 -12.01
CA ARG A 177 11.46 5.13 -12.19
C ARG A 177 11.46 6.65 -12.06
N ASP A 178 10.31 7.30 -12.27
CA ASP A 178 10.16 8.75 -12.27
C ASP A 178 9.66 9.28 -10.92
N GLY A 179 9.35 8.37 -9.99
CA GLY A 179 8.89 8.70 -8.65
C GLY A 179 7.37 8.79 -8.54
N ASN A 180 6.61 8.36 -9.55
CA ASN A 180 5.16 8.29 -9.43
C ASN A 180 4.76 7.05 -8.63
N ALA A 181 3.77 7.20 -7.76
CA ALA A 181 3.22 6.11 -6.98
C ALA A 181 2.53 5.10 -7.91
N LEU A 182 3.16 3.93 -8.05
CA LEU A 182 2.69 2.81 -8.85
C LEU A 182 1.61 2.02 -8.10
N GLY A 183 1.85 1.70 -6.82
CA GLY A 183 0.99 0.74 -6.17
C GLY A 183 1.32 0.37 -4.74
N VAL A 184 0.53 -0.55 -4.20
CA VAL A 184 0.62 -1.06 -2.83
C VAL A 184 0.98 -2.54 -2.86
N LEU A 185 2.00 -2.96 -2.10
CA LEU A 185 2.37 -4.37 -1.99
C LEU A 185 1.22 -5.18 -1.35
N SER A 186 0.55 -6.01 -2.14
CA SER A 186 -0.62 -6.79 -1.73
C SER A 186 -0.30 -8.25 -1.46
N THR A 187 0.53 -8.89 -2.30
CA THR A 187 0.85 -10.32 -2.14
C THR A 187 2.35 -10.60 -2.21
N LEU A 188 2.79 -11.56 -1.41
CA LEU A 188 4.10 -12.22 -1.55
C LEU A 188 3.86 -13.53 -2.30
N ASN A 189 4.29 -13.62 -3.55
CA ASN A 189 3.97 -14.80 -4.36
C ASN A 189 4.92 -15.94 -4.00
N LEU A 190 4.35 -17.01 -3.44
CA LEU A 190 5.08 -18.23 -3.09
C LEU A 190 5.14 -19.22 -4.26
N LEU A 191 4.04 -19.36 -5.01
CA LEU A 191 3.94 -20.19 -6.22
C LEU A 191 2.99 -19.53 -7.23
N PRO A 192 3.18 -19.71 -8.55
CA PRO A 192 4.29 -20.42 -9.21
C PRO A 192 5.56 -19.56 -9.39
N GLN A 193 5.55 -18.29 -8.97
CA GLN A 193 6.67 -17.36 -9.14
C GLN A 193 7.26 -16.91 -7.78
N PRO A 194 7.97 -17.80 -7.05
CA PRO A 194 8.63 -17.45 -5.79
C PRO A 194 9.52 -16.22 -5.93
N GLY A 195 9.46 -15.33 -4.94
CA GLY A 195 10.30 -14.13 -4.88
C GLY A 195 9.76 -12.95 -5.70
N THR A 196 8.64 -13.12 -6.40
CA THR A 196 7.87 -12.00 -6.96
C THR A 196 6.82 -11.53 -5.96
N ASN A 197 6.28 -10.34 -6.21
CA ASN A 197 5.22 -9.75 -5.40
C ASN A 197 4.12 -9.23 -6.32
N GLY A 198 2.87 -9.31 -5.84
CA GLY A 198 1.75 -8.59 -6.44
C GLY A 198 1.63 -7.22 -5.81
N VAL A 199 1.58 -6.19 -6.66
CA VAL A 199 1.40 -4.80 -6.26
C VAL A 199 0.07 -4.33 -6.84
N GLY A 200 -0.89 -3.92 -6.01
CA GLY A 200 -2.16 -3.35 -6.48
C GLY A 200 -1.92 -2.01 -7.20
N ASP A 201 -2.66 -1.74 -8.27
CA ASP A 201 -2.55 -0.50 -9.05
C ASP A 201 -3.19 0.67 -8.28
N LEU A 202 -2.37 1.62 -7.82
CA LEU A 202 -2.85 2.68 -6.94
C LEU A 202 -3.87 3.58 -7.63
N SER A 203 -3.74 3.82 -8.93
CA SER A 203 -4.69 4.65 -9.67
C SER A 203 -6.09 4.06 -9.61
N ARG A 204 -6.22 2.75 -9.81
CA ARG A 204 -7.51 2.03 -9.74
C ARG A 204 -8.03 1.91 -8.31
N GLU A 205 -7.16 1.57 -7.36
CA GLU A 205 -7.53 1.47 -5.95
C GLU A 205 -8.05 2.81 -5.41
N LEU A 206 -7.34 3.91 -5.70
CA LEU A 206 -7.74 5.25 -5.29
C LEU A 206 -9.01 5.72 -6.02
N ALA A 207 -9.18 5.38 -7.30
CA ALA A 207 -10.43 5.65 -8.02
C ALA A 207 -11.61 4.92 -7.39
N TYR A 208 -11.44 3.65 -7.01
CA TYR A 208 -12.47 2.86 -6.33
C TYR A 208 -12.80 3.45 -4.95
N ALA A 209 -11.78 3.84 -4.16
CA ALA A 209 -11.96 4.51 -2.88
C ALA A 209 -12.73 5.84 -3.03
N ASN A 210 -12.43 6.62 -4.06
CA ASN A 210 -13.15 7.87 -4.34
C ASN A 210 -14.59 7.65 -4.79
N ALA A 211 -14.85 6.60 -5.56
CA ALA A 211 -16.19 6.30 -6.05
C ALA A 211 -17.10 5.72 -4.95
N HIS A 212 -16.52 4.99 -3.98
CA HIS A 212 -17.30 4.09 -3.11
C HIS A 212 -16.97 4.19 -1.62
N GLY A 213 -15.88 4.86 -1.23
CA GLY A 213 -15.38 4.87 0.15
C GLY A 213 -16.06 5.89 1.06
N GLY A 214 -16.85 6.83 0.53
CA GLY A 214 -17.59 7.80 1.35
C GLY A 214 -16.74 8.86 2.06
N LEU A 215 -15.45 9.01 1.69
CA LEU A 215 -14.52 9.96 2.30
C LEU A 215 -14.42 11.31 1.55
N GLY A 216 -15.26 11.53 0.54
CA GLY A 216 -15.07 12.61 -0.42
C GLY A 216 -13.93 12.31 -1.40
N THR A 217 -13.34 13.34 -2.01
CA THR A 217 -12.24 13.18 -2.96
C THR A 217 -10.91 13.06 -2.22
N VAL A 218 -10.44 11.84 -2.04
CA VAL A 218 -9.11 11.49 -1.54
C VAL A 218 -8.08 11.59 -2.67
N GLN A 219 -6.98 12.27 -2.40
CA GLN A 219 -5.85 12.47 -3.31
C GLN A 219 -4.55 12.04 -2.64
N LEU A 220 -3.62 11.52 -3.45
CA LEU A 220 -2.23 11.30 -3.03
C LEU A 220 -1.57 12.65 -2.69
N VAL A 221 -0.90 12.73 -1.54
CA VAL A 221 -0.10 13.90 -1.15
C VAL A 221 1.31 13.74 -1.72
N PRO A 222 1.81 14.70 -2.55
CA PRO A 222 3.17 14.65 -3.06
C PRO A 222 4.23 14.69 -1.96
N GLY A 223 5.35 14.02 -2.18
CA GLY A 223 6.50 14.02 -1.28
C GLY A 223 7.10 15.42 -1.11
N THR A 224 7.55 15.76 0.10
CA THR A 224 8.23 17.03 0.41
C THR A 224 9.74 16.97 0.17
N ALA A 225 10.33 15.77 0.23
CA ALA A 225 11.69 15.52 -0.19
C ALA A 225 11.73 15.19 -1.69
N LYS A 226 12.61 15.88 -2.43
CA LYS A 226 12.83 15.63 -3.85
C LYS A 226 13.11 14.16 -4.11
N PHE A 227 12.42 13.59 -5.10
CA PHE A 227 12.69 12.24 -5.57
C PHE A 227 14.12 12.13 -6.11
N ARG A 228 14.84 11.08 -5.69
CA ARG A 228 16.27 10.88 -5.93
C ARG A 228 16.57 9.93 -7.09
N GLY A 229 15.56 9.22 -7.61
CA GLY A 229 15.74 8.25 -8.68
C GLY A 229 16.21 6.88 -8.19
N PRO A 230 16.29 5.91 -9.12
CA PRO A 230 16.90 4.61 -8.85
C PRO A 230 18.40 4.71 -8.54
N LEU A 231 18.95 3.69 -7.89
CA LEU A 231 20.39 3.59 -7.56
C LEU A 231 21.24 3.11 -8.75
N ILE A 232 20.60 2.45 -9.72
CA ILE A 232 21.20 1.90 -10.95
C ILE A 232 20.43 2.38 -12.17
#